data_AF-A0A7D5I5T1-F1
#
_entry.id   AF-A0A7D5I5T1-F1
#
_cell.length_a   1.000
_cell.length_b   1.000
_cell.length_c   1.000
_cell.angle_alpha   90.00
_cell.angle_beta   90.00
_cell.angle_gamma   90.00
#
_symmetry.space_group_name_H-M   'P 1'
#
loop_
_entity.id
_entity.type
_entity.pdbx_description
1 polymer ?
#
loop_
_entity_poly.entity_id
_entity_poly.type
_entity_poly.pdbx_seq_one_letter_code
_entity_poly.pdbx_strand_id
1 'polypeptide(L)'
;MQGITSCVRLKTIEIISTRDMDLITFDGSCSPNPGGCMGVGWVVTLNNSSYSILGNDRLDKSNSNNALFAEYIALKKGMLEYVKADGQGPLTVIGDSQTVIYQMRGIYPIENHHIKAIYEDISSIIKQYELDIHFRWVPRIQNQRADRLSKSKQKVRIEYPNDRKCIMDIEIAPISNNLRRKISAMNSTPFPSAKMYKRLHPGSKDLLSGMELYELQKMAGREATAKAALEFAGKTDKMKHLQAQALRWMLRGLAVDLAIHKVRFDVENKKAPKKSSKKKKMKKKNTSKSSGGRSKYYVNRKTFAF
;
A
#
# COMPACT_ATOMS: atom_id res chain seq x y z
N MET A 1 -50.74 38.84 14.81
CA MET A 1 -50.44 37.52 14.21
C MET A 1 -49.15 37.64 13.41
N GLN A 2 -48.06 37.13 13.96
CA GLN A 2 -46.72 37.16 13.37
C GLN A 2 -46.61 36.06 12.32
N GLY A 3 -46.40 36.42 11.05
CA GLY A 3 -46.05 35.49 9.98
C GLY A 3 -44.53 35.47 9.82
N ILE A 4 -43.88 34.44 10.34
CA ILE A 4 -42.45 34.17 10.14
C ILE A 4 -42.32 33.35 8.85
N THR A 5 -41.98 33.99 7.75
CA THR A 5 -41.60 33.29 6.51
C THR A 5 -40.14 32.84 6.63
N SER A 6 -39.95 31.66 7.21
CA SER A 6 -38.64 31.00 7.29
C SER A 6 -38.22 30.50 5.90
N CYS A 7 -37.25 31.20 5.31
CA CYS A 7 -36.58 30.79 4.09
C CYS A 7 -35.66 29.60 4.43
N VAL A 8 -36.11 28.37 4.15
CA VAL A 8 -35.29 27.16 4.26
C VAL A 8 -34.25 27.20 3.15
N ARG A 9 -33.06 27.68 3.48
CA ARG A 9 -31.88 27.65 2.61
C ARG A 9 -31.45 26.19 2.46
N LEU A 10 -31.85 25.55 1.36
CA LEU A 10 -31.35 24.25 0.96
C LEU A 10 -29.82 24.35 0.89
N LYS A 11 -29.12 23.75 1.86
CA LYS A 11 -27.67 23.60 1.80
C LYS A 11 -27.37 22.71 0.60
N THR A 12 -26.76 23.33 -0.40
CA THR A 12 -26.09 22.68 -1.52
C THR A 12 -25.33 21.47 -1.00
N ILE A 13 -25.68 20.29 -1.50
CA ILE A 13 -24.89 19.06 -1.32
C ILE A 13 -23.57 19.34 -2.04
N GLU A 14 -22.56 19.78 -1.30
CA GLU A 14 -21.21 19.83 -1.81
C GLU A 14 -20.81 18.40 -2.19
N ILE A 15 -20.58 18.19 -3.48
CA ILE A 15 -19.96 16.99 -4.00
C ILE A 15 -18.56 16.97 -3.40
N ILE A 16 -18.39 16.27 -2.28
CA ILE A 16 -17.09 16.07 -1.66
C ILE A 16 -16.19 15.43 -2.72
N SER A 17 -15.23 16.21 -3.19
CA SER A 17 -14.12 15.73 -4.01
C SER A 17 -13.51 14.53 -3.29
N THR A 18 -13.52 13.36 -3.92
CA THR A 18 -12.97 12.10 -3.36
C THR A 18 -11.45 12.11 -3.22
N ARG A 19 -10.82 13.28 -3.17
CA ARG A 19 -9.36 13.48 -3.17
C ARG A 19 -8.80 13.92 -1.82
N ASP A 20 -9.63 14.00 -0.78
CA ASP A 20 -9.23 14.51 0.54
C ASP A 20 -9.72 13.63 1.72
N MET A 21 -10.03 12.35 1.47
CA MET A 21 -10.58 11.45 2.51
C MET A 21 -9.73 10.19 2.65
N ASP A 22 -9.54 9.77 3.89
CA ASP A 22 -8.99 8.45 4.17
C ASP A 22 -10.05 7.36 3.94
N LEU A 23 -9.61 6.15 3.64
CA LEU A 23 -10.50 5.04 3.27
C LEU A 23 -10.11 3.74 3.96
N ILE A 24 -11.07 3.10 4.61
CA ILE A 24 -10.97 1.69 5.02
C ILE A 24 -11.96 0.87 4.18
N THR A 25 -11.51 -0.24 3.61
CA THR A 25 -12.39 -1.29 3.09
C THR A 25 -12.17 -2.59 3.85
N PHE A 26 -13.22 -3.27 4.28
CA PHE A 26 -13.11 -4.49 5.08
C PHE A 26 -14.00 -5.61 4.55
N ASP A 27 -13.66 -6.84 4.89
CA ASP A 27 -14.45 -8.02 4.59
C ASP A 27 -14.16 -9.20 5.54
N GLY A 28 -15.20 -9.99 5.82
CA GLY A 28 -15.11 -11.23 6.57
C GLY A 28 -15.66 -12.42 5.76
N SER A 29 -15.08 -13.59 5.98
CA SER A 29 -15.56 -14.86 5.42
C SER A 29 -15.59 -15.93 6.49
N CYS A 30 -16.52 -16.87 6.38
CA CYS A 30 -16.62 -18.05 7.25
C CYS A 30 -17.01 -19.26 6.39
N SER A 31 -16.31 -20.39 6.56
CA SER A 31 -16.58 -21.61 5.77
C SER A 31 -16.30 -22.89 6.57
N PRO A 32 -17.32 -23.75 6.79
CA PRO A 32 -18.75 -23.49 6.62
C PRO A 32 -19.26 -22.33 7.50
N ASN A 33 -20.42 -21.75 7.17
CA ASN A 33 -21.02 -20.65 7.92
C ASN A 33 -22.41 -21.07 8.46
N PRO A 34 -22.63 -21.12 9.79
CA PRO A 34 -21.68 -20.90 10.89
C PRO A 34 -20.76 -22.11 11.16
N GLY A 35 -19.84 -21.97 12.11
CA GLY A 35 -19.06 -23.06 12.70
C GLY A 35 -17.66 -23.28 12.11
N GLY A 36 -17.41 -22.76 10.91
CA GLY A 36 -16.17 -22.99 10.17
C GLY A 36 -15.02 -22.06 10.54
N CYS A 37 -13.92 -22.21 9.79
CA CYS A 37 -12.81 -21.27 9.88
C CYS A 37 -13.25 -19.90 9.37
N MET A 38 -12.78 -18.84 10.01
CA MET A 38 -13.00 -17.47 9.53
C MET A 38 -11.74 -16.90 8.90
N GLY A 39 -11.95 -16.07 7.90
CA GLY A 39 -10.92 -15.24 7.31
C GLY A 39 -11.37 -13.79 7.32
N VAL A 40 -10.46 -12.88 7.67
CA VAL A 40 -10.74 -11.45 7.75
C VAL A 40 -9.73 -10.69 6.90
N GLY A 41 -10.18 -9.66 6.21
CA GLY A 41 -9.36 -8.86 5.30
C GLY A 41 -9.71 -7.38 5.39
N TRP A 42 -8.70 -6.51 5.39
CA TRP A 42 -8.91 -5.07 5.39
C TRP A 42 -7.86 -4.34 4.56
N VAL A 43 -8.23 -3.16 4.09
CA VAL A 43 -7.39 -2.25 3.33
C VAL A 43 -7.56 -0.87 3.93
N VAL A 44 -6.46 -0.25 4.34
CA VAL A 44 -6.44 1.15 4.78
C VAL A 44 -5.70 1.97 3.74
N THR A 45 -6.28 3.09 3.31
CA THR A 45 -5.66 4.03 2.37
C THR A 45 -5.71 5.41 3.00
N LEU A 46 -4.54 5.98 3.28
CA LEU A 46 -4.43 7.36 3.73
C LEU A 46 -4.34 8.26 2.49
N ASN A 47 -5.02 9.40 2.49
CA ASN A 47 -5.08 10.28 1.33
C ASN A 47 -3.68 10.77 0.89
N ASN A 48 -2.82 11.05 1.85
CA ASN A 48 -1.45 11.53 1.62
C ASN A 48 -0.45 10.39 1.31
N SER A 49 -0.94 9.15 1.15
CA SER A 49 -0.11 7.96 0.92
C SER A 49 -0.21 7.46 -0.52
N SER A 50 0.93 7.08 -1.11
CA SER A 50 0.97 6.43 -2.43
C SER A 50 0.60 4.94 -2.41
N TYR A 51 0.30 4.38 -1.25
CA TYR A 51 0.02 2.95 -1.06
C TYR A 51 -1.13 2.74 -0.07
N SER A 52 -1.75 1.57 -0.16
CA SER A 52 -2.70 1.08 0.85
C SER A 52 -2.02 0.06 1.76
N ILE A 53 -2.35 0.11 3.05
CA ILE A 53 -2.03 -0.89 4.05
C ILE A 53 -3.00 -2.07 3.88
N LEU A 54 -2.49 -3.29 3.76
CA LEU A 54 -3.29 -4.48 3.50
C LEU A 54 -3.10 -5.48 4.61
N GLY A 55 -4.16 -5.84 5.31
CA GLY A 55 -4.10 -6.84 6.37
C GLY A 55 -5.05 -7.99 6.12
N ASN A 56 -4.65 -9.16 6.61
CA ASN A 56 -5.55 -10.28 6.74
C ASN A 56 -5.20 -11.13 7.97
N ASP A 57 -6.17 -11.89 8.43
CA ASP A 57 -5.95 -12.89 9.46
C ASP A 57 -6.93 -14.05 9.32
N ARG A 58 -6.67 -15.12 10.06
CA ARG A 58 -7.52 -16.31 10.07
C ARG A 58 -7.79 -16.74 11.50
N LEU A 59 -9.01 -17.18 11.74
CA LEU A 59 -9.41 -17.81 12.98
C LEU A 59 -9.81 -19.25 12.68
N ASP A 60 -9.35 -20.16 13.55
CA ASP A 60 -9.69 -21.56 13.46
C ASP A 60 -11.19 -21.78 13.71
N LYS A 61 -11.67 -22.97 13.31
CA LYS A 61 -13.08 -23.33 13.45
C LYS A 61 -13.54 -23.25 14.92
N SER A 62 -14.75 -22.73 15.11
CA SER A 62 -15.42 -22.66 16.40
C SER A 62 -16.92 -22.60 16.15
N ASN A 63 -17.72 -23.20 17.03
CA ASN A 63 -19.18 -23.24 16.90
C ASN A 63 -19.82 -21.84 16.89
N SER A 64 -19.17 -20.85 17.52
CA SER A 64 -19.63 -19.45 17.55
C SER A 64 -19.26 -18.65 16.30
N ASN A 65 -18.39 -19.18 15.43
CA ASN A 65 -17.94 -18.46 14.25
C ASN A 65 -19.06 -18.32 13.22
N ASN A 66 -19.18 -17.12 12.64
CA ASN A 66 -20.06 -16.87 11.50
C ASN A 66 -19.52 -15.70 10.67
N ALA A 67 -20.07 -15.51 9.47
CA ALA A 67 -19.61 -14.48 8.54
C ALA A 67 -19.75 -13.05 9.10
N LEU A 68 -20.87 -12.74 9.77
CA LEU A 68 -21.11 -11.41 10.34
C LEU A 68 -20.09 -11.06 11.43
N PHE A 69 -19.76 -12.03 12.29
CA PHE A 69 -18.71 -11.88 13.30
C PHE A 69 -17.33 -11.66 12.65
N ALA A 70 -17.01 -12.38 11.58
CA ALA A 70 -15.78 -12.16 10.81
C ALA A 70 -15.71 -10.74 10.21
N GLU A 71 -16.81 -10.22 9.67
CA GLU A 71 -16.87 -8.86 9.11
C GLU A 71 -16.63 -7.79 10.17
N TYR A 72 -17.21 -7.93 11.36
CA TYR A 72 -16.95 -7.03 12.49
C TYR A 72 -15.48 -7.08 12.96
N ILE A 73 -14.89 -8.28 13.03
CA ILE A 73 -13.46 -8.42 13.34
C ILE A 73 -12.60 -7.72 12.27
N ALA A 74 -12.95 -7.88 10.99
CA ALA A 74 -12.22 -7.26 9.89
C ALA A 74 -12.28 -5.72 9.98
N LEU A 75 -13.46 -5.16 10.27
CA LEU A 75 -13.63 -3.73 10.51
C LEU A 75 -12.79 -3.25 11.69
N LYS A 76 -12.88 -3.91 12.86
CA LYS A 76 -12.10 -3.55 14.05
C LYS A 76 -10.59 -3.55 13.76
N LYS A 77 -10.08 -4.57 13.06
CA LYS A 77 -8.66 -4.63 12.68
C LYS A 77 -8.28 -3.51 11.71
N GLY A 78 -9.14 -3.19 10.74
CA GLY A 78 -8.93 -2.03 9.86
C GLY A 78 -8.84 -0.71 10.62
N MET A 79 -9.71 -0.51 11.62
CA MET A 79 -9.71 0.70 12.46
C MET A 79 -8.43 0.81 13.31
N LEU A 80 -8.00 -0.29 13.94
CA LEU A 80 -6.74 -0.32 14.70
C LEU A 80 -5.52 -0.03 13.81
N GLU A 81 -5.50 -0.61 12.61
CA GLU A 81 -4.44 -0.40 11.63
C GLU A 81 -4.38 1.06 11.15
N TYR A 82 -5.55 1.67 10.95
CA TYR A 82 -5.68 3.07 10.56
C TYR A 82 -5.11 4.02 11.61
N VAL A 83 -5.51 3.83 12.87
CA VAL A 83 -5.00 4.61 14.00
C VAL A 83 -3.49 4.41 14.17
N LYS A 84 -3.00 3.17 14.08
CA LYS A 84 -1.57 2.87 14.19
C LYS A 84 -0.75 3.47 13.04
N ALA A 85 -1.39 3.79 11.92
CA ALA A 85 -0.77 4.48 10.78
C ALA A 85 -0.85 6.01 10.88
N ASP A 86 -1.18 6.57 12.06
CA ASP A 86 -1.39 7.99 12.30
C ASP A 86 -2.47 8.61 11.39
N GLY A 87 -3.50 7.82 11.06
CA GLY A 87 -4.67 8.32 10.33
C GLY A 87 -5.47 9.31 11.17
N GLN A 88 -5.68 10.52 10.63
CA GLN A 88 -6.39 11.61 11.31
C GLN A 88 -7.45 12.31 10.43
N GLY A 89 -7.46 12.04 9.12
CA GLY A 89 -8.30 12.76 8.17
C GLY A 89 -9.69 12.17 8.06
N PRO A 90 -10.68 12.96 7.60
CA PRO A 90 -12.05 12.48 7.53
C PRO A 90 -12.11 11.14 6.78
N LEU A 91 -12.64 10.14 7.49
CA LEU A 91 -12.48 8.72 7.19
C LEU A 91 -13.78 8.18 6.62
N THR A 92 -13.70 7.57 5.44
CA THR A 92 -14.80 6.75 4.92
C THR A 92 -14.51 5.27 5.18
N VAL A 93 -15.44 4.57 5.82
CA VAL A 93 -15.42 3.11 5.94
C VAL A 93 -16.40 2.51 4.96
N ILE A 94 -15.91 1.59 4.14
CA ILE A 94 -16.68 0.89 3.12
C ILE A 94 -16.68 -0.61 3.37
N GLY A 95 -17.85 -1.22 3.26
CA GLY A 95 -18.03 -2.66 3.29
C GLY A 95 -19.25 -3.05 2.47
N ASP A 96 -19.35 -4.32 2.14
CA ASP A 96 -20.45 -4.88 1.35
C ASP A 96 -21.47 -5.66 2.19
N SER A 97 -21.29 -5.69 3.50
CA SER A 97 -22.31 -6.10 4.46
C SER A 97 -23.21 -4.94 4.84
N GLN A 98 -24.44 -4.94 4.33
CA GLN A 98 -25.44 -3.92 4.69
C GLN A 98 -25.70 -3.92 6.20
N THR A 99 -25.77 -5.10 6.81
CA THR A 99 -26.01 -5.27 8.24
C THR A 99 -24.95 -4.56 9.07
N VAL A 100 -23.66 -4.83 8.84
CA VAL A 100 -22.57 -4.17 9.58
C VAL A 100 -22.62 -2.66 9.38
N ILE A 101 -22.76 -2.19 8.13
CA ILE A 101 -22.77 -0.76 7.84
C ILE A 101 -23.95 -0.05 8.54
N TYR A 102 -25.14 -0.64 8.51
CA TYR A 102 -26.33 -0.02 9.12
C TYR A 102 -26.34 -0.12 10.65
N GLN A 103 -25.78 -1.18 11.22
CA GLN A 103 -25.55 -1.26 12.66
C GLN A 103 -24.52 -0.23 13.13
N MET A 104 -23.39 -0.06 12.41
CA MET A 104 -22.39 0.97 12.71
C MET A 104 -22.95 2.39 12.61
N ARG A 105 -23.95 2.62 11.74
CA ARG A 105 -24.68 3.89 11.63
C ARG A 105 -25.76 4.07 12.70
N GLY A 106 -26.01 3.08 13.56
CA GLY A 106 -27.09 3.10 14.55
C GLY A 106 -28.50 2.94 13.96
N ILE A 107 -28.62 2.50 12.70
CA ILE A 107 -29.91 2.29 12.03
C ILE A 107 -30.50 0.93 12.41
N TYR A 108 -29.66 -0.11 12.48
CA TYR A 108 -30.07 -1.47 12.83
C TYR A 108 -29.64 -1.81 14.26
N PRO A 109 -30.46 -2.55 15.04
CA PRO A 109 -30.08 -2.99 16.37
C PRO A 109 -29.01 -4.09 16.31
N ILE A 110 -28.28 -4.25 17.41
CA ILE A 110 -27.30 -5.32 17.62
C ILE A 110 -27.77 -6.19 18.78
N GLU A 111 -28.27 -7.38 18.46
CA GLU A 111 -28.80 -8.32 19.46
C GLU A 111 -27.74 -9.28 20.00
N ASN A 112 -26.80 -9.69 19.16
CA ASN A 112 -25.76 -10.66 19.53
C ASN A 112 -24.72 -9.99 20.45
N HIS A 113 -24.55 -10.53 21.66
CA HIS A 113 -23.64 -9.94 22.65
C HIS A 113 -22.16 -9.91 22.21
N HIS A 114 -21.70 -10.93 21.46
CA HIS A 114 -20.32 -10.97 20.97
C HIS A 114 -20.07 -9.88 19.91
N ILE A 115 -21.07 -9.63 19.05
CA ILE A 115 -21.01 -8.54 18.08
C ILE A 115 -21.07 -7.19 18.79
N LYS A 116 -21.93 -7.07 19.81
CA LYS A 116 -22.08 -5.85 20.61
C LYS A 116 -20.75 -5.44 21.27
N ALA A 117 -20.00 -6.39 21.82
CA ALA A 117 -18.68 -6.11 22.38
C ALA A 117 -17.70 -5.53 21.33
N ILE A 118 -17.67 -6.10 20.11
CA ILE A 118 -16.80 -5.57 19.03
C ILE A 118 -17.27 -4.19 18.56
N TYR A 119 -18.59 -3.98 18.48
CA TYR A 119 -19.16 -2.67 18.17
C TYR A 119 -18.75 -1.60 19.19
N GLU A 120 -18.78 -1.93 20.49
CA GLU A 120 -18.36 -1.05 21.58
C GLU A 120 -16.86 -0.73 21.50
N ASP A 121 -16.02 -1.71 21.15
CA ASP A 121 -14.60 -1.50 20.89
C ASP A 121 -14.37 -0.51 19.73
N ILE A 122 -15.05 -0.72 18.60
CA ILE A 122 -14.93 0.19 17.44
C ILE A 122 -15.42 1.59 17.80
N SER A 123 -16.55 1.68 18.52
CA SER A 123 -17.10 2.95 18.99
C SER A 123 -16.14 3.68 19.93
N SER A 124 -15.43 2.93 20.78
CA SER A 124 -14.41 3.47 21.68
C SER A 124 -13.21 4.01 20.92
N ILE A 125 -12.74 3.31 19.88
CA ILE A 125 -11.67 3.79 18.99
C ILE A 125 -12.10 5.12 18.34
N ILE A 126 -13.31 5.19 17.78
CA ILE A 126 -13.82 6.40 17.13
C ILE A 126 -13.81 7.59 18.10
N LYS A 127 -14.28 7.38 19.34
CA LYS A 127 -14.33 8.43 20.37
C LYS A 127 -12.94 8.83 20.86
N GLN A 128 -12.08 7.87 21.18
CA GLN A 128 -10.75 8.11 21.74
C GLN A 128 -9.86 8.92 20.79
N TYR A 129 -9.98 8.68 19.49
CA TYR A 129 -9.19 9.35 18.47
C TYR A 129 -9.94 10.48 17.75
N GLU A 130 -11.13 10.84 18.26
CA GLU A 130 -11.97 11.93 17.74
C GLU A 130 -12.18 11.86 16.20
N LEU A 131 -12.40 10.64 15.69
CA LEU A 131 -12.44 10.39 14.24
C LEU A 131 -13.72 10.94 13.60
N ASP A 132 -13.57 11.81 12.61
CA ASP A 132 -14.66 12.15 11.68
C ASP A 132 -14.88 10.99 10.69
N ILE A 133 -15.90 10.16 10.94
CA ILE A 133 -16.09 8.87 10.26
C ILE A 133 -17.45 8.73 9.59
N HIS A 134 -17.43 8.21 8.37
CA HIS A 134 -18.61 7.95 7.55
C HIS A 134 -18.66 6.50 7.08
N PHE A 135 -19.74 5.79 7.39
CA PHE A 135 -19.94 4.41 6.94
C PHE A 135 -20.80 4.36 5.66
N ARG A 136 -20.29 3.67 4.63
CA ARG A 136 -20.97 3.52 3.33
C ARG A 136 -20.99 2.07 2.86
N TRP A 137 -22.18 1.59 2.50
CA TRP A 137 -22.31 0.29 1.88
C TRP A 137 -21.98 0.36 0.39
N VAL A 138 -21.30 -0.66 -0.14
CA VAL A 138 -21.08 -0.83 -1.59
C VAL A 138 -21.33 -2.28 -2.02
N PRO A 139 -21.66 -2.55 -3.29
CA PRO A 139 -21.76 -3.92 -3.80
C PRO A 139 -20.41 -4.67 -3.75
N ARG A 140 -20.44 -6.01 -3.59
CA ARG A 140 -19.24 -6.89 -3.53
C ARG A 140 -18.22 -6.62 -4.63
N ILE A 141 -18.69 -6.35 -5.86
CA ILE A 141 -17.83 -6.07 -7.02
C ILE A 141 -16.93 -4.85 -6.82
N GLN A 142 -17.29 -3.94 -5.91
CA GLN A 142 -16.50 -2.76 -5.53
C GLN A 142 -15.59 -3.01 -4.30
N ASN A 143 -15.76 -4.13 -3.59
CA ASN A 143 -15.00 -4.51 -2.39
C ASN A 143 -14.06 -5.72 -2.63
N GLN A 144 -13.66 -5.96 -3.88
CA GLN A 144 -12.90 -7.17 -4.27
C GLN A 144 -11.55 -7.33 -3.56
N ARG A 145 -10.93 -6.24 -3.12
CA ARG A 145 -9.60 -6.29 -2.50
C ARG A 145 -9.70 -6.85 -1.08
N ALA A 146 -10.63 -6.37 -0.28
CA ALA A 146 -10.88 -6.91 1.06
C ALA A 146 -11.41 -8.35 0.98
N ASP A 147 -12.32 -8.64 0.03
CA ASP A 147 -12.81 -10.01 -0.26
C ASP A 147 -11.67 -11.01 -0.51
N ARG A 148 -10.72 -10.62 -1.36
CA ARG A 148 -9.58 -11.48 -1.67
C ARG A 148 -8.69 -11.70 -0.46
N LEU A 149 -8.49 -10.67 0.36
CA LEU A 149 -7.68 -10.74 1.58
C LEU A 149 -8.32 -11.66 2.62
N SER A 150 -9.64 -11.56 2.83
CA SER A 150 -10.37 -12.41 3.77
C SER A 150 -10.29 -13.89 3.39
N LYS A 151 -10.28 -14.20 2.09
CA LYS A 151 -10.16 -15.57 1.58
C LYS A 151 -8.72 -16.08 1.47
N SER A 152 -7.72 -15.20 1.56
CA SER A 152 -6.32 -15.56 1.39
C SER A 152 -5.82 -16.48 2.51
N LYS A 153 -4.99 -17.47 2.15
CA LYS A 153 -4.25 -18.31 3.11
C LYS A 153 -2.91 -17.69 3.51
N GLN A 154 -2.30 -16.90 2.62
CA GLN A 154 -1.03 -16.25 2.90
C GLN A 154 -1.28 -15.02 3.76
N LYS A 155 -0.56 -14.92 4.88
CA LYS A 155 -0.63 -13.76 5.75
C LYS A 155 0.11 -12.59 5.11
N VAL A 156 -0.58 -11.47 4.96
CA VAL A 156 0.03 -10.21 4.57
C VAL A 156 0.73 -9.65 5.79
N ARG A 157 2.04 -9.43 5.67
CA ARG A 157 2.85 -8.86 6.74
C ARG A 157 3.00 -7.36 6.49
N ILE A 158 2.40 -6.57 7.36
CA ILE A 158 2.63 -5.13 7.43
C ILE A 158 3.67 -4.90 8.51
N GLU A 159 4.83 -4.35 8.14
CA GLU A 159 5.83 -3.90 9.11
C GLU A 159 5.81 -2.38 9.21
N TYR A 160 5.44 -1.89 10.38
CA TYR A 160 5.51 -0.47 10.72
C TYR A 160 6.95 -0.06 11.03
N PRO A 161 7.31 1.22 10.86
CA PRO A 161 8.67 1.72 11.11
C PRO A 161 9.22 1.33 12.48
N ASN A 162 8.37 1.45 13.51
CA ASN A 162 8.76 1.18 14.89
C ASN A 162 8.92 -0.33 15.17
N ASP A 163 8.29 -1.18 14.34
CA ASP A 163 8.36 -2.64 14.46
C ASP A 163 9.47 -3.25 13.60
N ARG A 164 10.13 -2.43 12.76
CA ARG A 164 11.15 -2.89 11.82
C ARG A 164 12.39 -3.35 12.54
N LYS A 165 12.85 -4.53 12.15
CA LYS A 165 14.12 -5.06 12.63
C LYS A 165 15.28 -4.50 11.81
N CYS A 166 16.15 -3.74 12.46
CA CYS A 166 17.46 -3.36 11.94
C CYS A 166 18.54 -4.23 12.60
N ILE A 167 19.49 -4.75 11.80
CA ILE A 167 20.60 -5.56 12.33
C ILE A 167 21.89 -4.76 12.55
N MET A 168 21.94 -3.56 11.97
CA MET A 168 23.08 -2.65 11.99
C MET A 168 22.57 -1.28 12.41
N ASP A 169 23.24 -0.67 13.38
CA ASP A 169 22.98 0.73 13.72
C ASP A 169 23.36 1.61 12.53
N ILE A 170 22.40 2.40 12.06
CA ILE A 170 22.57 3.28 10.92
C ILE A 170 23.61 4.38 11.15
N GLU A 171 23.83 4.78 12.40
CA GLU A 171 24.82 5.80 12.74
C GLU A 171 26.26 5.28 12.66
N ILE A 172 26.44 3.98 12.88
CA ILE A 172 27.75 3.30 12.89
C ILE A 172 28.03 2.62 11.54
N ALA A 173 27.00 2.44 10.70
CA ALA A 173 27.14 1.80 9.39
C ALA A 173 28.19 2.51 8.49
N PRO A 174 29.11 1.76 7.84
CA PRO A 174 30.19 2.30 7.02
C PRO A 174 29.67 2.71 5.63
N ILE A 175 28.81 3.74 5.60
CA ILE A 175 28.13 4.24 4.40
C ILE A 175 28.26 5.77 4.29
N SER A 176 28.08 6.30 3.08
CA SER A 176 28.07 7.75 2.87
C SER A 176 26.89 8.44 3.58
N ASN A 177 27.08 9.69 4.00
CA ASN A 177 26.03 10.50 4.64
C ASN A 177 24.75 10.61 3.80
N ASN A 178 24.88 10.70 2.47
CA ASN A 178 23.72 10.73 1.57
C ASN A 178 22.94 9.41 1.58
N LEU A 179 23.65 8.26 1.58
CA LEU A 179 23.01 6.96 1.68
C LEU A 179 22.36 6.77 3.05
N ARG A 180 23.04 7.19 4.13
CA ARG A 180 22.54 7.15 5.50
C ARG A 180 21.20 7.87 5.63
N ARG A 181 21.10 9.11 5.15
CA ARG A 181 19.85 9.87 5.12
C ARG A 181 18.73 9.18 4.36
N LYS A 182 19.04 8.56 3.21
CA LYS A 182 18.04 7.82 2.43
C LYS A 182 17.57 6.58 3.17
N ILE A 183 18.46 5.80 3.77
CA ILE A 183 18.11 4.60 4.53
C ILE A 183 17.32 4.97 5.79
N SER A 184 17.72 6.03 6.52
CA SER A 184 16.97 6.54 7.67
C SER A 184 15.54 6.92 7.25
N ALA A 185 15.38 7.68 6.16
CA ALA A 185 14.06 7.99 5.61
C ALA A 185 13.27 6.73 5.21
N MET A 186 13.91 5.71 4.63
CA MET A 186 13.26 4.43 4.32
C MET A 186 12.76 3.74 5.59
N ASN A 187 13.61 3.63 6.61
CA ASN A 187 13.30 2.95 7.86
C ASN A 187 12.19 3.66 8.65
N SER A 188 12.13 4.99 8.62
CA SER A 188 11.10 5.79 9.31
C SER A 188 9.79 5.91 8.53
N THR A 189 9.77 5.61 7.22
CA THR A 189 8.54 5.74 6.41
C THR A 189 7.71 4.46 6.51
N PRO A 190 6.44 4.49 6.97
CA PRO A 190 5.65 3.28 7.14
C PRO A 190 5.58 2.41 5.89
N PHE A 191 5.43 2.97 4.69
CA PHE A 191 5.57 2.17 3.49
C PHE A 191 6.27 2.96 2.39
N PRO A 192 7.56 2.67 2.12
CA PRO A 192 8.32 3.44 1.17
C PRO A 192 7.77 3.34 -0.26
N SER A 193 7.68 4.47 -0.96
CA SER A 193 7.17 4.51 -2.35
C SER A 193 8.16 3.87 -3.34
N ALA A 194 7.66 3.43 -4.51
CA ALA A 194 8.51 2.91 -5.58
C ALA A 194 9.62 3.90 -6.02
N LYS A 195 9.36 5.21 -5.93
CA LYS A 195 10.34 6.27 -6.20
C LYS A 195 11.48 6.26 -5.18
N MET A 196 11.19 5.98 -3.91
CA MET A 196 12.21 5.85 -2.86
C MET A 196 13.10 4.64 -3.12
N TYR A 197 12.52 3.46 -3.38
CA TYR A 197 13.28 2.25 -3.75
C TYR A 197 14.17 2.48 -4.99
N LYS A 198 13.65 3.16 -6.02
CA LYS A 198 14.41 3.49 -7.24
C LYS A 198 15.61 4.42 -6.97
N ARG A 199 15.48 5.34 -6.01
CA ARG A 199 16.55 6.29 -5.61
C ARG A 199 17.52 5.71 -4.59
N LEU A 200 17.22 4.53 -4.05
CA LEU A 200 18.03 3.84 -3.07
C LEU A 200 19.10 3.01 -3.78
N HIS A 201 20.29 3.57 -3.87
CA HIS A 201 21.48 2.93 -4.45
C HIS A 201 22.71 3.31 -3.63
N PRO A 202 23.70 2.41 -3.47
CA PRO A 202 24.92 2.70 -2.72
C PRO A 202 25.77 3.80 -3.38
N GLY A 203 25.61 4.01 -4.69
CA GLY A 203 26.34 5.02 -5.46
C GLY A 203 27.70 4.50 -5.93
N SER A 204 28.65 4.35 -5.02
CA SER A 204 29.98 3.77 -5.27
C SER A 204 30.08 2.35 -4.69
N LYS A 205 31.11 1.60 -5.11
CA LYS A 205 31.44 0.29 -4.54
C LYS A 205 31.97 0.52 -3.11
N ASP A 206 31.24 0.02 -2.12
CA ASP A 206 31.62 0.05 -0.71
C ASP A 206 32.27 -1.28 -0.26
N LEU A 207 32.73 -1.35 1.00
CA LEU A 207 33.32 -2.55 1.59
C LEU A 207 32.42 -3.79 1.40
N LEU A 208 31.12 -3.63 1.66
CA LEU A 208 30.13 -4.70 1.58
C LEU A 208 29.90 -5.20 0.14
N SER A 209 30.16 -4.36 -0.87
CA SER A 209 29.93 -4.70 -2.28
C SER A 209 30.87 -5.78 -2.79
N GLY A 210 32.07 -5.91 -2.21
CA GLY A 210 33.06 -6.92 -2.56
C GLY A 210 32.95 -8.22 -1.76
N MET A 211 32.28 -8.21 -0.62
CA MET A 211 32.23 -9.36 0.29
C MET A 211 31.46 -10.54 -0.28
N GLU A 212 31.95 -11.73 0.05
CA GLU A 212 31.32 -12.99 -0.30
C GLU A 212 30.11 -13.30 0.58
N LEU A 213 29.24 -14.19 0.11
CA LEU A 213 28.01 -14.55 0.83
C LEU A 213 28.32 -15.06 2.25
N TYR A 214 29.35 -15.89 2.41
CA TYR A 214 29.72 -16.45 3.69
C TYR A 214 30.11 -15.37 4.73
N GLU A 215 30.91 -14.39 4.32
CA GLU A 215 31.32 -13.26 5.17
C GLU A 215 30.10 -12.42 5.59
N LEU A 216 29.22 -12.12 4.62
CA LEU A 216 27.99 -11.38 4.88
C LEU A 216 27.08 -12.12 5.85
N GLN A 217 26.96 -13.44 5.75
CA GLN A 217 26.19 -14.27 6.68
C GLN A 217 26.79 -14.23 8.08
N LYS A 218 28.12 -14.30 8.20
CA LYS A 218 28.82 -14.20 9.48
C LYS A 218 28.59 -12.85 10.14
N MET A 219 28.68 -11.75 9.38
CA MET A 219 28.45 -10.39 9.88
C MET A 219 26.99 -10.13 10.25
N ALA A 220 26.04 -10.59 9.43
CA ALA A 220 24.62 -10.32 9.63
C ALA A 220 23.97 -11.21 10.71
N GLY A 221 24.64 -12.29 11.12
CA GLY A 221 24.15 -13.23 12.12
C GLY A 221 23.11 -14.22 11.58
N ARG A 222 22.76 -15.18 12.44
CA ARG A 222 21.93 -16.35 12.06
C ARG A 222 20.53 -15.96 11.61
N GLU A 223 19.88 -15.03 12.32
CA GLU A 223 18.48 -14.69 12.03
C GLU A 223 18.32 -13.95 10.69
N ALA A 224 19.17 -12.96 10.42
CA ALA A 224 19.16 -12.23 9.14
C ALA A 224 19.45 -13.16 7.97
N THR A 225 20.42 -14.06 8.16
CA THR A 225 20.78 -15.10 7.20
C THR A 225 19.60 -16.03 6.92
N ALA A 226 18.91 -16.51 7.95
CA ALA A 226 17.75 -17.38 7.80
C ALA A 226 16.61 -16.68 7.03
N LYS A 227 16.34 -15.40 7.32
CA LYS A 227 15.32 -14.62 6.60
C LYS A 227 15.67 -14.42 5.13
N ALA A 228 16.93 -14.08 4.82
CA ALA A 228 17.38 -13.96 3.43
C ALA A 228 17.30 -15.30 2.67
N ALA A 229 17.69 -16.41 3.31
CA ALA A 229 17.65 -17.75 2.74
C ALA A 229 16.21 -18.25 2.52
N LEU A 230 15.30 -17.95 3.44
CA LEU A 230 13.87 -18.27 3.31
C LEU A 230 13.26 -17.57 2.09
N GLU A 231 13.56 -16.28 1.91
CA GLU A 231 12.95 -15.48 0.84
C GLU A 231 13.56 -15.71 -0.54
N PHE A 232 14.84 -16.06 -0.60
CA PHE A 232 15.56 -16.37 -1.82
C PHE A 232 16.09 -17.81 -1.77
N ALA A 233 15.17 -18.76 -1.59
CA ALA A 233 15.48 -20.18 -1.47
C ALA A 233 16.08 -20.75 -2.77
N GLY A 234 17.07 -21.64 -2.63
CA GLY A 234 17.68 -22.38 -3.73
C GLY A 234 19.21 -22.38 -3.68
N LYS A 235 19.83 -23.40 -4.29
CA LYS A 235 21.28 -23.59 -4.33
C LYS A 235 21.96 -22.93 -5.54
N THR A 236 21.20 -22.32 -6.44
CA THR A 236 21.74 -21.69 -7.66
C THR A 236 22.53 -20.43 -7.32
N ASP A 237 23.55 -20.11 -8.12
CA ASP A 237 24.38 -18.92 -7.90
C ASP A 237 23.57 -17.63 -7.99
N LYS A 238 22.49 -17.64 -8.79
CA LYS A 238 21.52 -16.54 -8.84
C LYS A 238 20.85 -16.31 -7.49
N MET A 239 20.40 -17.36 -6.80
CA MET A 239 19.74 -17.23 -5.50
C MET A 239 20.74 -16.81 -4.41
N LYS A 240 21.94 -17.42 -4.39
CA LYS A 240 23.04 -16.99 -3.51
C LYS A 240 23.37 -15.51 -3.69
N HIS A 241 23.41 -15.03 -4.92
CA HIS A 241 23.64 -13.62 -5.21
C HIS A 241 22.52 -12.71 -4.67
N LEU A 242 21.24 -13.10 -4.78
CA LEU A 242 20.12 -12.34 -4.20
C LEU A 242 20.18 -12.31 -2.67
N GLN A 243 20.52 -13.44 -2.03
CA GLN A 243 20.76 -13.50 -0.59
C GLN A 243 21.87 -12.52 -0.18
N ALA A 244 23.00 -12.54 -0.90
CA ALA A 244 24.11 -11.62 -0.64
C ALA A 244 23.67 -10.15 -0.81
N GLN A 245 22.87 -9.82 -1.83
CA GLN A 245 22.35 -8.46 -1.99
C GLN A 245 21.44 -8.02 -0.84
N ALA A 246 20.59 -8.92 -0.34
CA ALA A 246 19.72 -8.63 0.79
C ALA A 246 20.55 -8.37 2.05
N LEU A 247 21.50 -9.25 2.37
CA LEU A 247 22.38 -9.09 3.54
C LEU A 247 23.24 -7.83 3.46
N ARG A 248 23.74 -7.46 2.28
CA ARG A 248 24.45 -6.18 2.11
C ARG A 248 23.55 -4.98 2.41
N TRP A 249 22.28 -5.00 2.02
CA TRP A 249 21.35 -3.92 2.38
C TRP A 249 21.10 -3.87 3.89
N MET A 250 20.92 -5.03 4.53
CA MET A 250 20.74 -5.11 5.97
C MET A 250 21.96 -4.57 6.74
N LEU A 251 23.17 -4.93 6.30
CA LEU A 251 24.44 -4.45 6.87
C LEU A 251 24.73 -2.98 6.57
N ARG A 252 24.00 -2.35 5.64
CA ARG A 252 24.00 -0.89 5.44
C ARG A 252 23.02 -0.16 6.38
N GLY A 253 22.35 -0.88 7.28
CA GLY A 253 21.36 -0.32 8.21
C GLY A 253 19.94 -0.23 7.65
N LEU A 254 19.67 -0.79 6.47
CA LEU A 254 18.29 -0.90 5.98
C LEU A 254 17.56 -2.01 6.74
N ALA A 255 16.33 -1.76 7.18
CA ALA A 255 15.53 -2.77 7.86
C ALA A 255 15.39 -4.07 7.05
N VAL A 256 15.27 -5.19 7.75
CA VAL A 256 15.31 -6.54 7.16
C VAL A 256 14.23 -6.75 6.09
N ASP A 257 13.00 -6.35 6.36
CA ASP A 257 11.88 -6.37 5.41
C ASP A 257 12.15 -5.51 4.18
N LEU A 258 12.61 -4.28 4.38
CA LEU A 258 12.89 -3.31 3.33
C LEU A 258 14.05 -3.77 2.44
N ALA A 259 15.06 -4.43 3.01
CA ALA A 259 16.18 -5.02 2.30
C ALA A 259 15.75 -6.16 1.38
N ILE A 260 14.91 -7.08 1.87
CA ILE A 260 14.32 -8.15 1.05
C ILE A 260 13.47 -7.55 -0.07
N HIS A 261 12.59 -6.60 0.27
CA HIS A 261 11.73 -5.94 -0.71
C HIS A 261 12.53 -5.16 -1.76
N LYS A 262 13.62 -4.49 -1.37
CA LYS A 262 14.52 -3.79 -2.31
C LYS A 262 15.09 -4.75 -3.36
N VAL A 263 15.53 -5.94 -2.95
CA VAL A 263 16.08 -6.94 -3.87
C VAL A 263 15.00 -7.46 -4.82
N ARG A 264 13.79 -7.73 -4.32
CA ARG A 264 12.63 -8.11 -5.16
C ARG A 264 12.31 -7.04 -6.20
N PHE A 265 12.17 -5.80 -5.74
CA PHE A 265 11.91 -4.63 -6.57
C PHE A 265 12.97 -4.46 -7.67
N ASP A 266 14.25 -4.69 -7.38
CA ASP A 266 15.32 -4.62 -8.38
C ASP A 266 15.25 -5.74 -9.42
N VAL A 267 14.87 -6.95 -9.01
CA VAL A 267 14.68 -8.09 -9.92
C VAL A 267 13.51 -7.81 -10.87
N GLU A 268 12.39 -7.32 -10.35
CA GLU A 268 11.20 -6.99 -11.14
C GLU A 268 11.48 -5.85 -12.13
N ASN A 269 12.14 -4.77 -11.68
CA ASN A 269 12.49 -3.65 -12.56
C ASN A 269 13.52 -4.02 -13.63
N LYS A 270 14.38 -5.01 -13.40
CA LYS A 270 15.28 -5.54 -14.44
C LYS A 270 14.54 -6.36 -15.50
N LYS A 271 13.44 -7.04 -15.13
CA LYS A 271 12.60 -7.82 -16.05
C LYS A 271 11.65 -6.95 -16.88
N ALA A 272 11.29 -5.75 -16.40
CA ALA A 272 10.43 -4.85 -17.13
C ALA A 272 11.09 -4.37 -18.45
N PRO A 273 10.38 -4.40 -19.60
CA PRO A 273 10.94 -3.93 -20.86
C PRO A 273 11.35 -2.46 -20.74
N LYS A 274 12.60 -2.15 -21.08
CA LYS A 274 13.08 -0.76 -21.17
C LYS A 274 12.22 -0.05 -22.21
N LYS A 275 11.27 0.78 -21.78
CA LYS A 275 10.63 1.78 -22.65
C LYS A 275 11.76 2.67 -23.18
N SER A 276 12.21 2.40 -24.40
CA SER A 276 13.29 3.12 -25.04
C SER A 276 12.87 4.58 -25.16
N SER A 277 13.61 5.46 -24.50
CA SER A 277 13.51 6.90 -24.64
C SER A 277 14.07 7.33 -26.00
N LYS A 278 13.40 6.96 -27.09
CA LYS A 278 13.59 7.55 -28.43
C LYS A 278 12.47 8.56 -28.67
N LYS A 279 12.50 9.70 -27.97
CA LYS A 279 11.75 10.90 -28.34
C LYS A 279 12.40 12.14 -27.73
N LYS A 280 13.57 12.53 -28.26
CA LYS A 280 14.12 13.89 -28.17
C LYS A 280 15.36 14.01 -29.07
N LYS A 281 15.13 14.15 -30.38
CA LYS A 281 16.08 14.77 -31.33
C LYS A 281 15.33 15.11 -32.62
N MET A 282 14.45 16.10 -32.56
CA MET A 282 14.00 16.87 -33.73
C MET A 282 13.30 18.11 -33.22
N LYS A 283 14.07 19.19 -33.06
CA LYS A 283 13.69 20.61 -33.13
C LYS A 283 14.83 21.41 -32.52
N LYS A 284 15.82 21.74 -33.36
CA LYS A 284 16.64 22.96 -33.32
C LYS A 284 17.67 22.87 -34.44
N LYS A 285 17.28 23.35 -35.61
CA LYS A 285 18.13 24.03 -36.60
C LYS A 285 17.19 24.54 -37.69
N ASN A 286 16.82 25.81 -37.59
CA ASN A 286 16.47 26.64 -38.73
C ASN A 286 16.82 28.07 -38.32
N THR A 287 18.03 28.47 -38.70
CA THR A 287 18.48 29.86 -38.80
C THR A 287 19.14 29.98 -40.17
N SER A 288 18.51 30.79 -41.03
CA SER A 288 19.09 31.62 -42.13
C SER A 288 20.09 30.96 -43.11
N LYS A 289 20.07 31.16 -44.42
CA LYS A 289 19.64 32.29 -45.29
C LYS A 289 19.82 31.85 -46.76
N SER A 290 19.33 32.69 -47.70
CA SER A 290 19.54 32.68 -49.18
C SER A 290 18.63 31.75 -49.99
N SER A 291 18.19 32.04 -51.20
CA SER A 291 17.97 33.26 -52.00
C SER A 291 17.29 32.81 -53.29
N GLY A 292 16.36 33.61 -53.81
CA GLY A 292 16.01 33.60 -55.24
C GLY A 292 14.90 32.63 -55.71
N GLY A 293 13.79 33.23 -56.15
CA GLY A 293 13.25 32.91 -57.47
C GLY A 293 12.00 32.03 -57.58
N ARG A 294 10.93 32.66 -58.07
CA ARG A 294 9.82 32.13 -58.89
C ARG A 294 8.71 31.31 -58.22
N SER A 295 7.61 32.03 -57.98
CA SER A 295 6.23 31.55 -58.12
C SER A 295 5.99 30.90 -59.49
N LYS A 296 5.39 29.71 -59.51
CA LYS A 296 4.52 29.23 -60.60
C LYS A 296 3.42 28.31 -60.05
N TYR A 297 2.19 28.69 -60.39
CA TYR A 297 0.94 27.95 -60.28
C TYR A 297 0.94 26.66 -61.12
N TYR A 298 0.34 25.58 -60.62
CA TYR A 298 -0.36 24.54 -61.40
C TYR A 298 -1.41 23.88 -60.47
N VAL A 299 -2.68 24.28 -60.55
CA VAL A 299 -3.78 23.71 -61.35
C VAL A 299 -4.13 22.27 -60.97
N ASN A 300 -5.31 22.18 -60.36
CA ASN A 300 -6.16 21.04 -60.05
C ASN A 300 -6.48 20.19 -61.29
N ARG A 301 -6.40 18.85 -61.18
CA ARG A 301 -7.24 17.95 -62.00
C ARG A 301 -7.37 16.55 -61.39
N LYS A 302 -8.63 16.24 -61.02
CA LYS A 302 -9.42 14.99 -61.20
C LYS A 302 -8.68 13.66 -60.94
N THR A 303 -9.21 12.70 -60.18
CA THR A 303 -10.46 11.97 -60.47
C THR A 303 -10.80 11.07 -59.28
N PHE A 304 -12.05 11.10 -58.80
CA PHE A 304 -12.70 9.93 -58.22
C PHE A 304 -13.92 9.62 -59.10
N ALA A 305 -13.98 8.38 -59.57
CA ALA A 305 -15.12 7.78 -60.26
C ALA A 305 -15.53 6.57 -59.44
N PHE A 306 -16.85 6.50 -59.18
CA PHE A 306 -17.65 5.47 -58.51
C PHE A 306 -17.47 5.32 -56.99
#